data_AF-N1MLH2-F1
#
_entry.id   AF-N1MLH2-F1
#
_cell.length_a   1.000
_cell.length_b   1.000
_cell.length_c   1.000
_cell.angle_alpha   90.00
_cell.angle_beta   90.00
_cell.angle_gamma   90.00
#
_symmetry.space_group_name_H-M   'P 1'
#
loop_
_entity.id
_entity.type
_entity.pdbx_description
1 polymer ?
#
loop_
_entity_poly.entity_id
_entity_poly.type
_entity_poly.pdbx_seq_one_letter_code
_entity_poly.pdbx_strand_id
1 'polypeptide(L)'
;MTYILLAVMIAAGLANDLASASLWVIRAARQDDVDQRKGPPMSDTILTDAAAATAFRRLVMHLQHRTDVENIDLMGLAGFCRNCLADWVGEADGGLSKDQARELIHGMPFTEWKSRYQGEATPEQIARMKESVAKNADSH
;
A
#
# COMPACT_ATOMS: atom_id res chain seq x y z
N MET A 1 -12.70 38.99 22.27
CA MET A 1 -12.41 37.62 21.76
C MET A 1 -12.62 36.50 22.79
N THR A 2 -12.77 36.81 24.08
CA THR A 2 -12.98 35.80 25.16
C THR A 2 -14.43 35.37 25.34
N TYR A 3 -15.40 36.20 24.94
CA TYR A 3 -16.84 35.91 25.12
C TYR A 3 -17.43 34.95 24.08
N ILE A 4 -16.86 34.86 22.88
CA ILE A 4 -17.37 33.95 21.82
C ILE A 4 -16.97 32.50 22.12
N LEU A 5 -15.76 32.28 22.65
CA LEU A 5 -15.31 30.95 23.09
C LEU A 5 -16.16 30.40 24.26
N LEU A 6 -16.60 31.25 25.18
CA LEU A 6 -17.44 30.82 26.30
C LEU A 6 -18.85 30.42 25.84
N ALA A 7 -19.42 31.10 24.84
CA ALA A 7 -20.74 30.81 24.32
C ALA A 7 -20.82 29.46 23.56
N VAL A 8 -19.77 29.09 22.83
CA VAL A 8 -19.70 27.79 22.11
C VAL A 8 -19.52 26.63 23.10
N MET A 9 -18.77 26.83 24.19
CA MET A 9 -18.57 25.82 25.23
C MET A 9 -19.86 25.49 26.01
N ILE A 10 -20.73 26.48 26.22
CA ILE A 10 -22.01 26.28 26.92
C ILE A 10 -23.04 25.59 26.02
N ALA A 11 -23.05 25.87 24.71
CA ALA A 11 -23.99 25.26 23.76
C ALA A 11 -23.76 23.75 23.54
N ALA A 12 -22.55 23.24 23.79
CA ALA A 12 -22.19 21.84 23.59
C ALA A 12 -22.33 20.95 24.84
N GLY A 13 -22.68 21.50 26.01
CA GLY A 13 -22.90 20.70 27.23
C GLY A 13 -21.65 19.99 27.78
N LEU A 14 -20.44 20.46 27.45
CA LEU A 14 -19.17 19.83 27.81
C LEU A 14 -18.43 20.59 28.91
N ALA A 15 -19.08 20.82 30.04
CA ALA A 15 -18.36 21.12 31.27
C ALA A 15 -18.79 20.10 32.31
N ASN A 16 -17.94 19.10 32.57
CA ASN A 16 -17.43 18.81 33.92
C ASN A 16 -16.82 17.40 34.08
N ASP A 17 -16.01 16.91 33.14
CA ASP A 17 -15.21 15.70 33.40
C ASP A 17 -13.78 15.83 32.86
N LEU A 18 -12.83 15.94 33.80
CA LEU A 18 -11.39 15.97 33.53
C LEU A 18 -10.90 14.69 32.85
N ALA A 19 -11.58 13.55 33.04
CA ALA A 19 -11.27 12.30 32.34
C ALA A 19 -11.64 12.37 30.86
N SER A 20 -12.78 12.98 30.54
CA SER A 20 -13.23 13.23 29.16
C SER A 20 -12.33 14.25 28.43
N ALA A 21 -11.84 15.29 29.12
CA ALA A 21 -10.86 16.22 28.56
C ALA A 21 -9.51 15.53 28.26
N SER A 22 -9.06 14.65 29.15
CA SER A 22 -7.82 13.87 28.97
C SER A 22 -7.93 12.86 27.82
N LEU A 23 -9.10 12.20 27.69
CA LEU A 23 -9.39 11.32 26.56
C LEU A 23 -9.46 12.08 25.23
N TRP A 24 -9.98 13.31 25.23
CA TRP A 24 -10.01 14.15 24.02
C TRP A 24 -8.60 14.59 23.60
N VAL A 25 -7.74 14.98 24.55
CA VAL A 25 -6.33 15.31 24.28
C VAL A 25 -5.55 14.08 23.79
N ILE A 26 -5.75 12.90 24.41
CA ILE A 26 -5.14 11.65 23.97
C ILE A 26 -5.64 11.26 22.58
N ARG A 27 -6.94 11.45 22.29
CA ARG A 27 -7.54 11.13 20.98
C ARG A 27 -7.11 12.11 19.90
N ALA A 28 -6.95 13.40 20.22
CA ALA A 28 -6.41 14.41 19.30
C ALA A 28 -4.94 14.14 18.97
N ALA A 29 -4.10 13.87 19.98
CA ALA A 29 -2.70 13.49 19.76
C ALA A 29 -2.57 12.20 18.93
N ARG A 30 -3.47 11.23 19.13
CA ARG A 30 -3.52 9.99 18.32
C ARG A 30 -3.99 10.23 16.89
N GLN A 31 -4.81 11.27 16.65
CA GLN A 31 -5.26 11.66 15.32
C GLN A 31 -4.13 12.38 14.56
N ASP A 32 -3.33 13.19 15.26
CA ASP A 32 -2.14 13.86 14.73
C ASP A 32 -1.05 12.84 14.33
N ASP A 33 -0.84 11.78 15.11
CA ASP A 33 0.09 10.68 14.78
C ASP A 33 -0.37 9.80 13.61
N VAL A 34 -1.68 9.71 13.35
CA VAL A 34 -2.23 8.98 12.21
C VAL A 34 -2.05 9.77 10.91
N ASP A 35 -2.06 11.11 10.97
CA ASP A 35 -1.87 11.96 9.80
C ASP A 35 -0.40 12.08 9.36
N GLN A 36 0.55 11.83 10.26
CA GLN A 36 1.99 11.81 9.94
C GLN A 36 2.49 10.52 9.27
N ARG A 37 1.63 9.50 9.09
CA ARG A 37 1.94 8.25 8.37
C ARG A 37 1.66 8.31 6.87
N LYS A 38 1.65 9.50 6.27
CA LYS A 38 1.47 9.67 4.84
C LYS A 38 2.77 10.18 4.24
N GLY A 39 3.31 9.42 3.29
CA GLY A 39 4.42 9.84 2.46
C GLY A 39 4.15 11.21 1.80
N PRO A 40 5.14 11.76 1.08
CA PRO A 40 5.02 13.10 0.50
C PRO A 40 3.68 13.25 -0.24
N PRO A 41 2.97 14.37 -0.05
CA PRO A 41 1.68 14.57 -0.69
C PRO A 41 1.85 14.39 -2.20
N MET A 42 0.98 13.55 -2.79
CA MET A 42 0.86 13.45 -4.24
C MET A 42 0.63 14.85 -4.82
N SER A 43 1.12 15.09 -6.04
CA SER A 43 0.91 16.34 -6.78
C SER A 43 -0.56 16.79 -6.77
N ASP A 44 -0.81 18.11 -6.78
CA ASP A 44 -2.14 18.71 -6.93
C ASP A 44 -2.87 18.30 -8.24
N THR A 45 -2.16 17.64 -9.16
CA THR A 45 -2.73 17.10 -10.40
C THR A 45 -3.59 15.86 -10.13
N ILE A 46 -4.85 15.90 -10.55
CA ILE A 46 -5.77 14.75 -10.43
C ILE A 46 -5.37 13.65 -11.43
N LEU A 47 -5.07 12.45 -10.93
CA LEU A 47 -4.90 11.24 -11.73
C LEU A 47 -6.27 10.60 -12.01
N THR A 48 -6.66 10.49 -13.28
CA THR A 48 -7.93 9.84 -13.65
C THR A 48 -7.80 8.31 -13.65
N ASP A 49 -8.89 7.61 -13.34
CA ASP A 49 -8.94 6.14 -13.36
C ASP A 49 -8.55 5.56 -14.73
N ALA A 50 -8.96 6.22 -15.82
CA ALA A 50 -8.61 5.81 -17.18
C ALA A 50 -7.09 5.89 -17.43
N ALA A 51 -6.44 6.95 -16.95
CA ALA A 51 -4.99 7.10 -17.05
C ALA A 51 -4.26 6.10 -16.15
N ALA A 52 -4.71 5.93 -14.91
CA ALA A 52 -4.17 4.96 -13.96
C ALA A 52 -4.24 3.52 -14.51
N ALA A 53 -5.40 3.11 -15.01
CA ALA A 53 -5.61 1.78 -15.57
C ALA A 53 -4.76 1.55 -16.83
N THR A 54 -4.57 2.58 -17.67
CA THR A 54 -3.71 2.49 -18.86
C THR A 54 -2.23 2.35 -18.49
N ALA A 55 -1.77 3.13 -17.52
CA ALA A 55 -0.41 3.02 -17.00
C ALA A 55 -0.17 1.65 -16.34
N PHE A 56 -1.13 1.16 -15.55
CA PHE A 56 -1.05 -0.15 -14.90
C PHE A 56 -0.97 -1.29 -15.92
N ARG A 57 -1.86 -1.32 -16.92
CA ARG A 57 -1.79 -2.31 -18.01
C ARG A 57 -0.44 -2.26 -18.73
N ARG A 58 0.13 -1.07 -18.96
CA ARG A 58 1.46 -0.92 -19.56
C ARG A 58 2.56 -1.51 -18.67
N LEU A 59 2.51 -1.27 -17.36
CA LEU A 59 3.43 -1.88 -16.40
C LEU A 59 3.35 -3.40 -16.43
N VAL A 60 2.14 -3.95 -16.39
CA VAL A 60 1.91 -5.41 -16.44
C VAL A 60 2.49 -6.00 -17.72
N MET A 61 2.17 -5.43 -18.89
CA MET A 61 2.75 -5.89 -20.17
C MET A 61 4.28 -5.80 -20.19
N HIS A 62 4.86 -4.74 -19.61
CA HIS A 62 6.31 -4.60 -19.52
C HIS A 62 6.95 -5.70 -18.67
N LEU A 63 6.34 -6.03 -17.53
CA LEU A 63 6.81 -7.08 -16.62
C LEU A 63 6.59 -8.50 -17.19
N GLN A 64 5.58 -8.69 -18.03
CA GLN A 64 5.36 -9.94 -18.78
C GLN A 64 6.41 -10.13 -19.86
N HIS A 65 6.87 -9.06 -20.50
CA HIS A 65 7.95 -9.11 -21.49
C HIS A 65 9.32 -9.36 -20.83
N ARG A 66 9.58 -8.77 -19.66
CA ARG A 66 10.84 -8.90 -18.91
C ARG A 66 10.87 -10.16 -18.04
N THR A 67 10.79 -11.34 -18.67
CA THR A 67 10.87 -12.64 -17.99
C THR A 67 12.22 -12.91 -17.34
N ASP A 68 13.26 -12.19 -17.73
CA ASP A 68 14.60 -12.21 -17.13
C ASP A 68 14.63 -11.58 -15.72
N VAL A 69 13.62 -10.79 -15.37
CA VAL A 69 13.51 -10.15 -14.06
C VAL A 69 12.69 -11.04 -13.15
N GLU A 70 13.34 -11.78 -12.26
CA GLU A 70 12.65 -12.63 -11.30
C GLU A 70 11.94 -11.83 -10.19
N ASN A 71 10.91 -12.43 -9.61
CA ASN A 71 10.18 -11.79 -8.51
C ASN A 71 11.06 -11.55 -7.29
N ILE A 72 12.05 -12.41 -7.02
CA ILE A 72 12.93 -12.23 -5.86
C ILE A 72 13.83 -11.00 -6.01
N ASP A 73 14.27 -10.69 -7.23
CA ASP A 73 15.07 -9.49 -7.49
C ASP A 73 14.21 -8.22 -7.38
N LEU A 74 12.97 -8.26 -7.88
CA LEU A 74 12.01 -7.17 -7.65
C LEU A 74 11.76 -6.94 -6.15
N MET A 75 11.53 -8.01 -5.40
CA MET A 75 11.34 -7.91 -3.96
C MET A 75 12.57 -7.36 -3.24
N GLY A 76 13.78 -7.76 -3.65
CA GLY A 76 15.03 -7.30 -3.03
C GLY A 76 15.42 -5.87 -3.36
N LEU A 77 14.95 -5.32 -4.49
CA LEU A 77 15.27 -3.95 -4.90
C LEU A 77 14.18 -2.95 -4.54
N ALA A 78 12.91 -3.33 -4.71
CA ALA A 78 11.78 -2.40 -4.67
C ALA A 78 10.74 -2.73 -3.59
N GLY A 79 10.90 -3.84 -2.86
CA GLY A 79 9.95 -4.26 -1.82
C GLY A 79 8.60 -4.77 -2.36
N PHE A 80 8.40 -4.87 -3.67
CA PHE A 80 7.22 -5.49 -4.28
C PHE A 80 7.59 -6.30 -5.52
N CYS A 81 6.71 -7.20 -5.95
CA CYS A 81 6.89 -7.98 -7.18
C CYS A 81 5.55 -8.21 -7.88
N ARG A 82 5.55 -9.01 -8.96
CA ARG A 82 4.34 -9.38 -9.71
C ARG A 82 3.24 -9.98 -8.83
N ASN A 83 3.61 -10.77 -7.83
CA ASN A 83 2.62 -11.38 -6.93
C ASN A 83 1.95 -10.33 -6.03
N CYS A 84 2.68 -9.29 -5.60
CA CYS A 84 2.09 -8.18 -4.86
C CYS A 84 1.08 -7.41 -5.73
N LEU A 85 1.40 -7.17 -7.00
CA LEU A 85 0.45 -6.56 -7.95
C LEU A 85 -0.81 -7.42 -8.12
N ALA A 86 -0.67 -8.74 -8.15
CA ALA A 86 -1.80 -9.66 -8.25
C ALA A 86 -2.66 -9.63 -6.98
N ASP A 87 -2.02 -9.61 -5.80
CA ASP A 87 -2.71 -9.52 -4.52
C ASP A 87 -3.49 -8.18 -4.44
N TRP A 88 -2.88 -7.04 -4.80
CA TRP A 88 -3.56 -5.74 -4.85
C TRP A 88 -4.74 -5.68 -5.83
N VAL A 89 -4.60 -6.30 -7.01
CA VAL A 89 -5.71 -6.41 -7.98
C VAL A 89 -6.84 -7.27 -7.42
N GLY A 90 -6.51 -8.41 -6.80
CA GLY A 90 -7.50 -9.28 -6.18
C GLY A 90 -8.25 -8.60 -5.02
N GLU A 91 -7.53 -7.84 -4.18
CA GLU A 91 -8.10 -7.06 -3.09
C GLU A 91 -9.01 -5.94 -3.59
N ALA A 92 -8.59 -5.22 -4.64
CA ALA A 92 -9.38 -4.12 -5.21
C ALA A 92 -10.64 -4.61 -5.94
N ASP A 93 -10.58 -5.79 -6.58
CA ASP A 93 -11.73 -6.38 -7.27
C ASP A 93 -12.70 -7.07 -6.30
N GLY A 94 -12.18 -7.81 -5.32
CA GLY A 94 -12.96 -8.52 -4.31
C GLY A 94 -13.66 -9.81 -4.78
N GLY A 95 -13.71 -10.09 -6.10
CA GLY A 95 -14.31 -11.29 -6.68
C GLY A 95 -13.30 -12.25 -7.32
N LEU A 96 -12.11 -11.76 -7.69
CA LEU A 96 -11.05 -12.60 -8.26
C LEU A 96 -10.45 -13.56 -7.23
N SER A 97 -10.32 -14.83 -7.63
CA SER A 97 -9.47 -15.77 -6.91
C SER A 97 -7.99 -15.41 -7.09
N LYS A 98 -7.16 -15.87 -6.15
CA LYS A 98 -5.71 -15.65 -6.18
C LYS A 98 -5.05 -16.11 -7.48
N ASP A 99 -5.50 -17.24 -8.02
CA ASP A 99 -4.93 -17.79 -9.26
C ASP A 99 -5.36 -16.97 -10.48
N GLN A 100 -6.61 -16.50 -10.53
CA GLN A 100 -7.07 -15.59 -11.58
C GLN A 100 -6.31 -14.26 -11.55
N ALA A 101 -6.15 -13.66 -10.38
CA ALA A 101 -5.40 -12.42 -10.26
C ALA A 101 -3.93 -12.58 -10.68
N ARG A 102 -3.31 -13.72 -10.34
CA ARG A 102 -1.95 -14.04 -10.79
C ARG A 102 -1.88 -14.25 -12.29
N GLU A 103 -2.83 -14.94 -12.89
CA GLU A 103 -2.89 -15.15 -14.34
C GLU A 103 -3.00 -13.81 -15.08
N LEU A 104 -3.81 -12.86 -14.58
CA LEU A 104 -3.90 -11.51 -15.15
C LEU A 104 -2.55 -10.78 -15.16
N ILE A 105 -1.77 -10.89 -14.08
CA ILE A 105 -0.47 -10.21 -13.98
C ILE A 105 0.63 -10.95 -14.74
N HIS A 106 0.68 -12.27 -14.68
CA HIS A 106 1.72 -13.09 -15.31
C HIS A 106 1.47 -13.36 -16.80
N GLY A 107 0.24 -13.18 -17.29
CA GLY A 107 -0.15 -13.43 -18.68
C GLY A 107 -0.29 -14.92 -19.04
N MET A 108 -0.17 -15.80 -18.04
CA MET A 108 -0.32 -17.25 -18.11
C MET A 108 -0.54 -17.81 -16.69
N PRO A 109 -0.99 -19.06 -16.54
CA PRO A 109 -1.10 -19.69 -15.23
C PRO A 109 0.22 -19.60 -14.46
N PHE A 110 0.15 -19.23 -13.18
CA PHE A 110 1.36 -19.00 -12.37
C PHE A 110 2.26 -20.24 -12.27
N THR A 111 1.68 -21.43 -12.28
CA THR A 111 2.42 -22.70 -12.31
C THR A 111 3.23 -22.86 -13.59
N GLU A 112 2.71 -22.43 -14.74
CA GLU A 112 3.42 -22.40 -16.01
C GLU A 112 4.52 -21.33 -16.01
N TRP A 113 4.22 -20.14 -15.48
CA TRP A 113 5.23 -19.08 -15.39
C TRP A 113 6.43 -19.52 -14.55
N LYS A 114 6.17 -20.14 -13.39
CA LYS A 114 7.20 -20.70 -12.51
C LYS A 114 8.08 -21.71 -13.20
N SER A 115 7.49 -22.66 -13.93
CA SER A 115 8.26 -23.72 -14.60
C SER A 115 9.13 -23.19 -15.74
N ARG A 116 8.69 -22.11 -16.41
CA ARG A 116 9.38 -21.53 -17.56
C ARG A 116 10.47 -20.53 -17.17
N TYR A 117 10.26 -19.75 -16.10
CA TYR A 117 11.04 -18.54 -15.87
C TYR A 117 11.58 -18.36 -14.45
N GLN A 118 11.14 -19.16 -13.46
CA GLN A 118 11.62 -18.99 -12.08
C GLN A 118 12.76 -19.96 -11.76
N GLY A 119 13.90 -19.41 -11.32
CA GLY A 119 15.05 -20.17 -10.85
C GLY A 119 15.02 -20.46 -9.35
N GLU A 120 16.02 -21.21 -8.89
CA GLU A 120 16.32 -21.32 -7.47
C GLU A 120 16.96 -20.02 -6.99
N ALA A 121 16.43 -19.49 -5.89
CA ALA A 121 16.91 -18.26 -5.29
C ALA A 121 18.28 -18.46 -4.63
N THR A 122 19.25 -17.63 -4.97
CA THR A 122 20.55 -17.59 -4.30
C THR A 122 20.43 -17.07 -2.86
N PRO A 123 21.34 -17.45 -1.95
CA PRO A 123 21.39 -16.91 -0.59
C PRO A 123 21.42 -15.38 -0.56
N GLU A 124 22.15 -14.76 -1.49
CA GLU A 124 22.28 -13.31 -1.60
C GLU A 124 20.96 -12.65 -2.01
N GLN A 125 20.22 -13.23 -2.96
CA GLN A 125 18.90 -12.74 -3.35
C GLN A 125 17.91 -12.82 -2.18
N ILE A 126 17.94 -13.92 -1.42
CA ILE A 126 17.10 -14.10 -0.23
C ILE A 126 17.44 -13.05 0.83
N ALA A 127 18.73 -12.78 1.06
CA ALA A 127 19.17 -11.77 2.02
C ALA A 127 18.68 -10.37 1.63
N ARG A 128 18.86 -9.95 0.37
CA ARG A 128 18.36 -8.67 -0.15
C ARG A 128 16.85 -8.54 -0.03
N MET A 129 16.12 -9.60 -0.39
CA MET A 129 14.66 -9.66 -0.23
C MET A 129 14.24 -9.42 1.22
N LYS A 130 14.87 -10.11 2.18
CA LYS A 130 14.55 -9.95 3.60
C LYS A 130 14.80 -8.52 4.09
N GLU A 131 15.94 -7.92 3.71
CA GLU A 131 16.25 -6.54 4.05
C GLU A 131 15.24 -5.57 3.46
N SER A 132 14.88 -5.73 2.18
CA SER A 132 13.90 -4.86 1.53
C SER A 132 12.50 -5.02 2.13
N VAL A 133 12.07 -6.24 2.44
CA VAL A 133 10.76 -6.49 3.07
C VAL A 133 10.70 -5.87 4.46
N ALA A 134 11.79 -5.87 5.23
CA ALA A 134 11.83 -5.21 6.53
C ALA A 134 11.54 -3.70 6.42
N LYS A 135 11.97 -3.04 5.34
CA LYS A 135 11.70 -1.61 5.09
C LYS A 135 10.22 -1.33 4.80
N ASN A 136 9.47 -2.31 4.31
CA ASN A 136 8.02 -2.13 4.06
C ASN A 136 7.21 -2.04 5.36
N ALA A 137 7.72 -2.57 6.48
CA ALA A 137 7.02 -2.56 7.77
C ALA A 137 6.79 -1.14 8.31
N ASP A 138 7.60 -0.17 7.87
CA ASP A 138 7.46 1.24 8.26
C ASP A 138 6.38 1.97 7.43
N SER A 139 5.80 1.31 6.41
CA SER A 139 4.92 1.92 5.40
C SER A 139 3.51 1.31 5.29
N HIS A 140 3.20 0.28 6.09
CA HIS A 140 1.89 -0.38 6.16
C HIS A 140 1.43 -0.50 7.62
#